data_AF-A0AAE5BWM7-F1
#
_entry.id   AF-A0AAE5BWM7-F1
#
_cell.length_a   1.000
_cell.length_b   1.000
_cell.length_c   1.000
_cell.angle_alpha   90.00
_cell.angle_beta   90.00
_cell.angle_gamma   90.00
#
_symmetry.space_group_name_H-M   'P 1'
#
loop_
_entity.id
_entity.type
_entity.pdbx_description
1 polymer ?
#
loop_
_entity_poly.entity_id
_entity_poly.type
_entity_poly.pdbx_seq_one_letter_code
_entity_poly.pdbx_strand_id
1 'polypeptide(L)'
;QNLLKSRLAHRKSREEIFRTISALRQQGLTCSEIGRRTGFPRRSVAKWLQFETPPDRKRAVLKRSSAWYFEEYLKQRWENGIRSGNALLPLIQERGYEGSLSNLQRLLAGWRRAEKQEQEGPTKEDQILALVRDPETGHAISPVIAAALCIKPRGKFTSEQARKVEVLKEGSPAFTTMRRLAMRFNGILRGRKADPLPAWIDDAIETDLAPIVRFARTLNRDIDAVRNAIEMEWSNGQAEGQINRLKTLKR
;
A
#
# COMPACT_ATOMS: atom_id res chain seq x y z
N GLN A 1 -11.36 3.40 -18.18
CA GLN A 1 -12.52 3.56 -17.27
C GLN A 1 -12.22 3.31 -15.78
N ASN A 2 -11.15 2.59 -15.39
CA ASN A 2 -10.90 2.26 -13.98
C ASN A 2 -10.31 3.36 -13.07
N LEU A 3 -9.57 4.35 -13.60
CA LEU A 3 -9.15 5.53 -12.81
C LEU A 3 -10.36 6.45 -12.53
N LEU A 4 -11.31 6.56 -13.47
CA LEU A 4 -12.61 7.21 -13.22
C LEU A 4 -13.42 6.46 -12.16
N LYS A 5 -13.45 5.11 -12.17
CA LYS A 5 -14.11 4.29 -11.13
C LYS A 5 -13.49 4.46 -9.74
N SER A 6 -12.15 4.40 -9.60
CA SER A 6 -11.47 4.63 -8.31
C SER A 6 -11.62 6.08 -7.80
N ARG A 7 -11.68 7.06 -8.71
CA ARG A 7 -11.94 8.47 -8.40
C ARG A 7 -13.39 8.75 -8.05
N LEU A 8 -14.33 8.11 -8.73
CA LEU A 8 -15.74 8.12 -8.38
C LEU A 8 -15.93 7.49 -7.00
N ALA A 9 -15.23 6.40 -6.67
CA ALA A 9 -15.26 5.81 -5.34
C ALA A 9 -14.69 6.76 -4.27
N HIS A 10 -13.56 7.42 -4.51
CA HIS A 10 -13.02 8.43 -3.59
C HIS A 10 -13.89 9.69 -3.50
N ARG A 11 -14.55 10.09 -4.60
CA ARG A 11 -15.51 11.21 -4.64
C ARG A 11 -16.76 10.87 -3.85
N LYS A 12 -17.34 9.68 -4.05
CA LYS A 12 -18.48 9.14 -3.30
C LYS A 12 -18.19 9.03 -1.81
N SER A 13 -17.04 8.47 -1.43
CA SER A 13 -16.63 8.39 -0.03
C SER A 13 -16.47 9.79 0.61
N ARG A 14 -15.96 10.78 -0.13
CA ARG A 14 -15.90 12.17 0.35
C ARG A 14 -17.26 12.84 0.43
N GLU A 15 -18.15 12.57 -0.52
CA GLU A 15 -19.54 13.02 -0.51
C GLU A 15 -20.29 12.42 0.70
N GLU A 16 -20.08 11.15 1.03
CA GLU A 16 -20.62 10.49 2.22
C GLU A 16 -20.10 11.10 3.52
N ILE A 17 -18.79 11.34 3.62
CA ILE A 17 -18.19 12.02 4.79
C ILE A 17 -18.77 13.42 4.95
N PHE A 18 -18.88 14.18 3.85
CA PHE A 18 -19.43 15.54 3.86
C PHE A 18 -20.90 15.54 4.26
N ARG A 19 -21.72 14.65 3.71
CA ARG A 19 -23.13 14.46 4.10
C ARG A 19 -23.27 14.14 5.57
N THR A 20 -22.42 13.26 6.10
CA THR A 20 -22.42 12.89 7.52
C THR A 20 -22.10 14.07 8.43
N ILE A 21 -21.05 14.84 8.09
CA ILE A 21 -20.66 16.04 8.84
C ILE A 21 -21.76 17.11 8.80
N SER A 22 -22.36 17.35 7.62
CA SER A 22 -23.43 18.32 7.44
C SER A 22 -24.72 17.93 8.18
N ALA A 23 -25.11 16.65 8.16
CA ALA A 23 -26.25 16.14 8.90
C ALA A 23 -26.07 16.31 10.42
N LEU A 24 -24.89 15.98 10.95
CA LEU A 24 -24.59 16.19 12.37
C LEU A 24 -24.60 17.68 12.74
N ARG A 25 -24.19 18.57 11.83
CA ARG A 25 -24.27 20.02 12.05
C ARG A 25 -25.72 20.53 12.07
N GLN A 26 -26.59 20.00 11.21
CA GLN A 26 -28.02 20.34 11.20
C GLN A 26 -28.73 19.90 12.49
N GLN A 27 -28.24 18.83 13.14
CA GLN A 27 -28.70 18.38 14.47
C GLN A 27 -28.22 19.27 15.63
N GLY A 28 -27.55 20.40 15.36
CA GLY A 28 -27.10 21.35 16.38
C GLY A 28 -25.79 20.97 17.09
N LEU A 29 -25.10 19.91 16.64
CA LEU A 29 -23.86 19.46 17.28
C LEU A 29 -22.70 20.42 17.01
N THR A 30 -21.88 20.65 18.04
CA THR A 30 -20.68 21.48 17.91
C THR A 30 -19.58 20.78 17.10
N CYS A 31 -18.69 21.54 16.46
CA CYS A 31 -17.60 20.94 15.66
C CYS A 31 -16.69 20.01 16.47
N SER A 32 -16.57 20.22 17.78
CA SER A 32 -15.80 19.35 18.68
C SER A 32 -16.51 18.01 18.87
N GLU A 33 -17.83 18.03 19.05
CA GLU A 33 -18.63 16.81 19.23
C GLU A 33 -18.75 16.02 17.92
N ILE A 34 -18.92 16.70 16.79
CA ILE A 34 -18.84 16.08 15.47
C ILE A 34 -17.48 15.40 15.28
N GLY A 35 -16.38 16.05 15.69
CA GLY A 35 -15.05 15.46 15.62
C GLY A 35 -14.90 14.19 16.47
N ARG A 36 -15.50 14.14 17.67
CA ARG A 36 -15.52 12.92 18.51
C ARG A 36 -16.32 11.79 17.85
N ARG A 37 -17.50 12.09 17.30
CA ARG A 37 -18.39 11.08 16.68
C ARG A 37 -17.86 10.56 15.34
N THR A 38 -17.22 11.42 14.57
CA THR A 38 -16.74 11.08 13.21
C THR A 38 -15.26 10.70 13.17
N GLY A 39 -14.51 10.90 14.25
CA GLY A 39 -13.06 10.69 14.31
C GLY A 39 -12.22 11.75 13.57
N PHE A 40 -12.85 12.77 12.96
CA PHE A 40 -12.12 13.82 12.24
C PHE A 40 -11.64 14.93 13.19
N PRO A 41 -10.43 15.48 13.00
CA PRO A 41 -9.96 16.62 13.78
C PRO A 41 -10.91 17.81 13.67
N ARG A 42 -11.13 18.54 14.78
CA ARG A 42 -12.01 19.74 14.84
C ARG A 42 -11.73 20.73 13.71
N ARG A 43 -10.45 20.97 13.40
CA ARG A 43 -10.02 21.88 12.31
C ARG A 43 -10.47 21.38 10.94
N SER A 44 -10.47 20.06 10.71
CA SER A 44 -10.97 19.45 9.48
C SER A 44 -12.48 19.59 9.38
N VAL A 45 -13.22 19.29 10.45
CA VAL A 45 -14.68 19.45 10.49
C VAL A 45 -15.07 20.91 10.21
N ALA A 46 -14.43 21.87 10.88
CA ALA A 46 -14.69 23.29 10.67
C ALA A 46 -14.40 23.73 9.23
N LYS A 47 -13.28 23.25 8.64
CA LYS A 47 -12.92 23.53 7.25
C LYS A 47 -13.93 22.94 6.27
N TRP A 48 -14.45 21.74 6.54
CA TRP A 48 -15.42 21.10 5.65
C TRP A 48 -16.77 21.81 5.67
N LEU A 49 -17.21 22.30 6.83
CA LEU A 49 -18.45 23.08 6.98
C LEU A 49 -18.41 24.46 6.31
N GLN A 50 -17.24 24.95 5.90
CA GLN A 50 -17.11 26.21 5.14
C GLN A 50 -17.48 26.04 3.66
N PHE A 51 -17.54 24.81 3.14
CA PHE A 51 -17.90 24.55 1.76
C PHE A 51 -19.34 24.07 1.68
N GLU A 52 -20.10 24.54 0.68
CA GLU A 52 -21.44 24.01 0.36
C GLU A 52 -21.37 22.65 -0.34
N THR A 53 -20.23 22.34 -0.97
CA THR A 53 -19.96 21.07 -1.65
C THR A 53 -18.57 20.54 -1.27
N PRO A 54 -18.34 19.22 -1.30
CA PRO A 54 -17.03 18.66 -0.97
C PRO A 54 -15.95 19.29 -1.87
N PRO A 55 -14.90 19.93 -1.31
CA PRO A 55 -13.88 20.55 -2.14
C PRO A 55 -13.20 19.48 -2.98
N ASP A 56 -13.23 19.65 -4.30
CA ASP A 56 -12.53 18.75 -5.21
C ASP A 56 -11.01 18.95 -5.05
N ARG A 57 -10.23 17.88 -5.21
CA ARG A 57 -8.78 18.02 -5.25
C ARG A 57 -8.43 18.71 -6.55
N LYS A 58 -8.06 19.99 -6.47
CA LYS A 58 -7.45 20.72 -7.60
C LYS A 58 -6.28 19.88 -8.12
N ARG A 59 -6.44 19.32 -9.33
CA ARG A 59 -5.30 18.66 -10.01
C ARG A 59 -4.23 19.73 -10.21
N ALA A 60 -2.97 19.36 -9.99
CA ALA A 60 -1.89 20.09 -10.63
C ALA A 60 -2.11 20.01 -12.15
N VAL A 61 -1.91 21.13 -12.86
CA VAL A 61 -2.00 21.18 -14.32
C VAL A 61 -1.10 20.09 -14.90
N LEU A 62 -1.67 19.26 -15.79
CA LEU A 62 -0.91 18.17 -16.42
C LEU A 62 0.20 18.77 -17.27
N LYS A 63 1.44 18.35 -17.02
CA LYS A 63 2.62 18.76 -17.80
C LYS A 63 2.86 17.78 -18.94
N ARG A 64 3.59 18.22 -19.97
CA ARG A 64 4.03 17.38 -21.11
C ARG A 64 4.85 16.16 -20.72
N SER A 65 5.49 16.18 -19.54
CA SER A 65 6.18 15.01 -18.96
C SER A 65 5.23 13.95 -18.36
N SER A 66 3.93 14.26 -18.23
CA SER A 66 2.91 13.34 -17.75
C SER A 66 2.29 12.57 -18.91
N ALA A 67 2.32 11.24 -18.86
CA ALA A 67 1.68 10.40 -19.88
C ALA A 67 0.16 10.66 -19.98
N TRP A 68 -0.45 11.18 -18.90
CA TRP A 68 -1.84 11.60 -18.86
C TRP A 68 -2.16 12.80 -19.75
N TYR A 69 -1.16 13.63 -20.10
CA TYR A 69 -1.36 14.73 -21.04
C TYR A 69 -1.75 14.22 -22.44
N PHE A 70 -1.27 13.03 -22.81
CA PHE A 70 -1.54 12.37 -24.09
C PHE A 70 -2.61 11.27 -23.98
N GLU A 71 -3.47 11.30 -22.96
CA GLU A 71 -4.43 10.23 -22.65
C GLU A 71 -5.32 9.87 -23.83
N GLU A 72 -5.92 10.85 -24.50
CA GLU A 72 -6.85 10.61 -25.62
C GLU A 72 -6.16 9.90 -26.79
N TYR A 73 -4.97 10.37 -27.17
CA TYR A 73 -4.18 9.76 -28.24
C TYR A 73 -3.74 8.34 -27.88
N LEU A 74 -3.26 8.14 -26.65
CA LEU A 74 -2.88 6.81 -26.17
C LEU A 74 -4.09 5.86 -26.16
N LYS A 75 -5.27 6.35 -25.80
CA LYS A 75 -6.50 5.55 -25.77
C LYS A 75 -6.89 5.11 -27.18
N GLN A 76 -6.84 6.02 -28.15
CA GLN A 76 -7.10 5.68 -29.55
C GLN A 76 -6.12 4.62 -30.08
N ARG A 77 -4.81 4.75 -29.78
CA ARG A 77 -3.81 3.75 -30.19
C ARG A 77 -3.98 2.41 -29.47
N TRP A 78 -4.42 2.44 -28.23
CA TRP A 78 -4.74 1.25 -27.44
C TRP A 78 -5.92 0.47 -28.01
N GLU A 79 -7.00 1.18 -28.37
CA GLU A 79 -8.18 0.60 -29.05
C GLU A 79 -7.81 0.03 -30.42
N ASN A 80 -6.89 0.67 -31.14
CA ASN A 80 -6.32 0.18 -32.41
C ASN A 80 -5.29 -0.96 -32.25
N GLY A 81 -5.11 -1.52 -31.04
CA GLY A 81 -4.32 -2.73 -30.80
C GLY A 81 -2.84 -2.51 -30.45
N ILE A 82 -2.32 -1.28 -30.48
CA ILE A 82 -0.93 -0.99 -30.07
C ILE A 82 -0.88 -0.88 -28.53
N ARG A 83 -0.54 -2.00 -27.87
CA ARG A 83 -0.52 -2.10 -26.39
C ARG A 83 0.88 -2.12 -25.76
N SER A 84 1.93 -2.12 -26.57
CA SER A 84 3.31 -2.11 -26.09
C SER A 84 3.76 -0.69 -25.75
N GLY A 85 4.22 -0.49 -24.51
CA GLY A 85 4.78 0.81 -24.09
C GLY A 85 5.99 1.24 -24.92
N ASN A 86 6.79 0.28 -25.40
CA ASN A 86 7.94 0.56 -26.28
C ASN A 86 7.50 1.04 -27.67
N ALA A 87 6.36 0.57 -28.17
CA ALA A 87 5.80 1.02 -29.45
C ALA A 87 5.08 2.37 -29.30
N LEU A 88 4.46 2.63 -28.15
CA LEU A 88 3.74 3.87 -27.89
C LEU A 88 4.65 5.05 -27.54
N LEU A 89 5.83 4.80 -26.96
CA LEU A 89 6.73 5.86 -26.51
C LEU A 89 7.23 6.77 -27.65
N PRO A 90 7.76 6.25 -28.78
CA PRO A 90 8.18 7.11 -29.90
C PRO A 90 7.01 7.96 -30.44
N LEU A 91 5.81 7.38 -30.54
CA LEU A 91 4.62 8.06 -31.08
C LEU A 91 4.15 9.26 -30.24
N ILE A 92 4.38 9.23 -28.93
CA ILE A 92 4.08 10.37 -28.06
C ILE A 92 5.26 11.33 -27.92
N GLN A 93 6.50 10.84 -28.07
CA GLN A 93 7.70 11.69 -28.11
C GLN A 93 7.66 12.63 -29.32
N GLU A 94 7.25 12.14 -30.49
CA GLU A 94 6.99 12.97 -31.68
C GLU A 94 5.95 14.08 -31.44
N ARG A 95 5.05 13.88 -30.47
CA ARG A 95 4.02 14.85 -30.06
C ARG A 95 4.46 15.74 -28.89
N GLY A 96 5.72 15.66 -28.49
CA GLY A 96 6.28 16.49 -27.41
C GLY A 96 6.19 15.87 -26.02
N TYR A 97 6.17 14.54 -25.90
CA TYR A 97 6.28 13.88 -24.60
C TYR A 97 7.72 13.96 -24.05
N GLU A 98 7.86 14.58 -22.88
CA GLU A 98 9.15 14.79 -22.19
C GLU A 98 9.35 13.79 -21.02
N GLY A 99 8.46 12.82 -20.85
CA GLY A 99 8.50 11.87 -19.74
C GLY A 99 9.26 10.58 -20.05
N SER A 100 9.43 9.74 -19.03
CA SER A 100 10.11 8.45 -19.16
C SER A 100 9.18 7.30 -19.55
N LEU A 101 9.76 6.26 -20.15
CA LEU A 101 9.07 5.00 -20.45
C LEU A 101 8.35 4.42 -19.22
N SER A 102 8.98 4.47 -18.04
CA SER A 102 8.40 3.96 -16.80
C SER A 102 7.11 4.70 -16.42
N ASN A 103 7.02 6.02 -16.67
CA ASN A 103 5.82 6.80 -16.38
C ASN A 103 4.67 6.41 -17.34
N LEU A 104 4.97 6.21 -18.63
CA LEU A 104 4.03 5.68 -19.61
C LEU A 104 3.58 4.25 -19.23
N GLN A 105 4.50 3.35 -18.93
CA GLN A 105 4.20 1.97 -18.56
C GLN A 105 3.32 1.90 -17.30
N ARG A 106 3.51 2.80 -16.34
CA ARG A 106 2.66 2.91 -15.15
C ARG A 106 1.20 3.25 -15.51
N LEU A 107 0.98 4.15 -16.47
CA LEU A 107 -0.35 4.45 -17.00
C LEU A 107 -0.97 3.22 -17.67
N LEU A 108 -0.23 2.60 -18.58
CA LEU A 108 -0.70 1.43 -19.35
C LEU A 108 -0.93 0.19 -18.47
N ALA A 109 -0.16 0.02 -17.39
CA ALA A 109 -0.40 -1.02 -16.39
C ALA A 109 -1.74 -0.82 -15.65
N GLY A 110 -2.19 0.43 -15.48
CA GLY A 110 -3.53 0.72 -14.99
C GLY A 110 -4.62 0.26 -15.97
N TRP A 111 -4.40 0.43 -17.27
CA TRP A 111 -5.35 0.00 -18.31
C TRP A 111 -5.41 -1.53 -18.46
N ARG A 112 -4.28 -2.23 -18.39
CA ARG A 112 -4.27 -3.71 -18.41
C ARG A 112 -4.99 -4.32 -17.22
N ARG A 113 -4.77 -3.79 -16.02
CA ARG A 113 -5.50 -4.23 -14.82
C ARG A 113 -7.00 -3.96 -14.95
N ALA A 114 -7.35 -2.85 -15.59
CA ALA A 114 -8.73 -2.46 -15.82
C ALA A 114 -9.46 -3.47 -16.71
N GLU A 115 -8.85 -3.83 -17.83
CA GLU A 115 -9.38 -4.82 -18.78
C GLU A 115 -9.45 -6.21 -18.14
N LYS A 116 -8.41 -6.59 -17.37
CA LYS A 116 -8.39 -7.86 -16.64
C LYS A 116 -9.55 -7.97 -15.63
N GLN A 117 -9.83 -6.90 -14.89
CA GLN A 117 -10.97 -6.86 -13.95
C GLN A 117 -12.34 -6.87 -14.64
N GLU A 118 -12.45 -6.35 -15.87
CA GLU A 118 -13.68 -6.41 -16.67
C GLU A 118 -13.89 -7.78 -17.33
N GLN A 119 -12.82 -8.51 -17.64
CA GLN A 119 -12.88 -9.85 -18.24
C GLN A 119 -13.01 -11.00 -17.23
N GLU A 120 -12.36 -10.91 -16.07
CA GLU A 120 -12.33 -12.00 -15.07
C GLU A 120 -13.39 -11.85 -13.97
N GLY A 121 -14.22 -10.80 -14.00
CA GLY A 121 -15.02 -10.40 -12.85
C GLY A 121 -14.13 -9.99 -11.66
N PRO A 122 -14.69 -9.68 -10.48
CA PRO A 122 -13.87 -9.46 -9.29
C PRO A 122 -13.06 -10.74 -9.03
N THR A 123 -11.74 -10.68 -9.27
CA THR A 123 -10.80 -11.76 -8.98
C THR A 123 -11.02 -12.21 -7.54
N LYS A 124 -10.96 -13.52 -7.26
CA LYS A 124 -11.07 -14.09 -5.90
C LYS A 124 -10.12 -13.46 -4.86
N GLU A 125 -9.08 -12.74 -5.29
CA GLU A 125 -8.21 -11.93 -4.42
C GLU A 125 -8.91 -10.70 -3.82
N ASP A 126 -9.90 -10.14 -4.50
CA ASP A 126 -10.77 -9.05 -4.02
C ASP A 126 -12.00 -9.57 -3.22
N GLN A 127 -12.19 -10.90 -3.16
CA GLN A 127 -13.16 -11.52 -2.25
C GLN A 127 -12.60 -11.49 -0.83
N ILE A 128 -12.73 -10.33 -0.19
CA ILE A 128 -13.03 -10.20 1.24
C ILE A 128 -12.24 -11.20 2.11
N LEU A 129 -10.94 -10.95 2.32
CA LEU A 129 -10.42 -11.19 3.65
C LEU A 129 -11.30 -10.35 4.57
N ALA A 130 -12.19 -11.00 5.33
CA ALA A 130 -13.06 -10.33 6.29
C ALA A 130 -12.22 -9.30 7.02
N LEU A 131 -12.47 -8.02 6.71
CA LEU A 131 -11.54 -6.95 7.04
C LEU A 131 -11.49 -6.87 8.56
N VAL A 132 -10.40 -7.38 9.13
CA VAL A 132 -10.27 -7.56 10.57
C VAL A 132 -10.50 -6.21 11.23
N ARG A 133 -11.49 -6.15 12.11
CA ARG A 133 -11.92 -4.90 12.73
C ARG A 133 -11.18 -4.69 14.04
N ASP A 134 -10.88 -3.44 14.30
CA ASP A 134 -10.35 -2.98 15.56
C ASP A 134 -11.43 -3.17 16.65
N PRO A 135 -11.13 -3.89 17.74
CA PRO A 135 -12.11 -4.16 18.79
C PRO A 135 -12.56 -2.90 19.55
N GLU A 136 -11.78 -1.82 19.52
CA GLU A 136 -12.10 -0.59 20.25
C GLU A 136 -12.88 0.41 19.39
N THR A 137 -12.57 0.47 18.10
CA THR A 137 -13.17 1.48 17.19
C THR A 137 -14.15 0.90 16.17
N GLY A 138 -14.21 -0.43 16.01
CA GLY A 138 -15.03 -1.12 15.00
C GLY A 138 -14.56 -0.91 13.54
N HIS A 139 -13.53 -0.08 13.33
CA HIS A 139 -12.98 0.21 12.03
C HIS A 139 -12.10 -0.92 11.53
N ALA A 140 -12.01 -1.04 10.21
CA ALA A 140 -11.03 -1.86 9.55
C ALA A 140 -9.59 -1.56 10.00
N ILE A 141 -8.84 -2.58 10.41
CA ILE A 141 -7.42 -2.43 10.63
C ILE A 141 -6.74 -2.27 9.26
N SER A 142 -6.07 -1.13 9.08
CA SER A 142 -5.33 -0.85 7.85
C SER A 142 -4.22 -1.88 7.61
N PRO A 143 -4.00 -2.34 6.37
CA PRO A 143 -2.89 -3.25 6.03
C PRO A 143 -1.51 -2.73 6.47
N VAL A 144 -1.29 -1.40 6.47
CA VAL A 144 -0.03 -0.79 6.91
C VAL A 144 0.16 -0.96 8.42
N ILE A 145 -0.91 -0.79 9.19
CA ILE A 145 -0.91 -0.98 10.64
C ILE A 145 -0.71 -2.47 10.96
N ALA A 146 -1.42 -3.36 10.26
CA ALA A 146 -1.24 -4.80 10.40
C ALA A 146 0.21 -5.21 10.12
N ALA A 147 0.81 -4.75 9.02
CA ALA A 147 2.22 -5.02 8.69
C ALA A 147 3.18 -4.52 9.77
N ALA A 148 2.99 -3.28 10.27
CA ALA A 148 3.82 -2.72 11.33
C ALA A 148 3.71 -3.54 12.64
N LEU A 149 2.50 -3.94 13.02
CA LEU A 149 2.26 -4.78 14.19
C LEU A 149 2.82 -6.19 14.01
N CYS A 150 2.78 -6.74 12.78
CA CYS A 150 3.29 -8.07 12.45
C CYS A 150 4.78 -8.21 12.77
N ILE A 151 5.60 -7.19 12.53
CA ILE A 151 7.05 -7.19 12.77
C ILE A 151 7.46 -6.61 14.13
N LYS A 152 6.51 -6.04 14.89
CA LYS A 152 6.82 -5.41 16.17
C LYS A 152 6.92 -6.46 17.31
N PRO A 153 7.97 -6.43 18.14
CA PRO A 153 8.13 -7.35 19.27
C PRO A 153 7.04 -7.19 20.34
N ARG A 154 6.65 -8.30 20.98
CA ARG A 154 5.55 -8.33 21.97
C ARG A 154 5.76 -7.37 23.14
N GLY A 155 6.99 -7.29 23.69
CA GLY A 155 7.31 -6.39 24.82
C GLY A 155 7.31 -4.90 24.50
N LYS A 156 7.05 -4.50 23.24
CA LYS A 156 6.96 -3.09 22.84
C LYS A 156 5.52 -2.66 22.54
N PHE A 157 4.53 -3.52 22.77
CA PHE A 157 3.13 -3.20 22.53
C PHE A 157 2.53 -2.36 23.63
N THR A 158 1.66 -1.44 23.24
CA THR A 158 0.64 -0.91 24.14
C THR A 158 -0.47 -1.96 24.29
N SER A 159 -1.26 -1.87 25.36
CA SER A 159 -2.40 -2.78 25.59
C SER A 159 -3.38 -2.79 24.41
N GLU A 160 -3.64 -1.62 23.82
CA GLU A 160 -4.45 -1.48 22.60
C GLU A 160 -3.85 -2.25 21.41
N GLN A 161 -2.55 -2.11 21.16
CA GLN A 161 -1.87 -2.81 20.07
C GLN A 161 -1.86 -4.31 20.27
N ALA A 162 -1.71 -4.79 21.51
CA ALA A 162 -1.80 -6.21 21.83
C ALA A 162 -3.17 -6.77 21.46
N ARG A 163 -4.26 -6.07 21.81
CA ARG A 163 -5.64 -6.47 21.44
C ARG A 163 -5.83 -6.52 19.92
N LYS A 164 -5.33 -5.52 19.17
CA LYS A 164 -5.38 -5.55 17.69
C LYS A 164 -4.64 -6.75 17.11
N VAL A 165 -3.51 -7.12 17.70
CA VAL A 165 -2.74 -8.31 17.27
C VAL A 165 -3.49 -9.60 17.53
N GLU A 166 -4.20 -9.74 18.65
CA GLU A 166 -5.02 -10.93 18.91
C GLU A 166 -6.16 -11.04 17.90
N VAL A 167 -6.89 -9.95 17.65
CA VAL A 167 -7.97 -9.96 16.64
C VAL A 167 -7.43 -10.23 15.23
N LEU A 168 -6.23 -9.74 14.88
CA LEU A 168 -5.55 -10.08 13.62
C LEU A 168 -5.14 -11.56 13.52
N LYS A 169 -4.76 -12.20 14.63
CA LYS A 169 -4.44 -13.63 14.63
C LYS A 169 -5.68 -14.49 14.46
N GLU A 170 -6.77 -14.13 15.14
CA GLU A 170 -8.06 -14.82 15.06
C GLU A 170 -8.66 -14.69 13.66
N GLY A 171 -8.62 -13.48 13.09
CA GLY A 171 -9.20 -13.21 11.77
C GLY A 171 -8.34 -13.63 10.59
N SER A 172 -7.07 -14.02 10.78
CA SER A 172 -6.17 -14.38 9.68
C SER A 172 -5.09 -15.40 10.07
N PRO A 173 -5.23 -16.67 9.66
CA PRO A 173 -4.17 -17.68 9.79
C PRO A 173 -2.87 -17.26 9.08
N ALA A 174 -2.99 -16.55 7.95
CA ALA A 174 -1.88 -15.97 7.21
C ALA A 174 -1.10 -14.96 8.05
N PHE A 175 -1.79 -14.06 8.78
CA PHE A 175 -1.14 -13.11 9.69
C PHE A 175 -0.41 -13.83 10.82
N THR A 176 -1.02 -14.85 11.42
CA THR A 176 -0.40 -15.65 12.48
C THR A 176 0.90 -16.31 12.01
N THR A 177 0.85 -16.95 10.84
CA THR A 177 2.02 -17.60 10.22
C THR A 177 3.12 -16.59 9.89
N MET A 178 2.75 -15.49 9.24
CA MET A 178 3.68 -14.42 8.86
C MET A 178 4.35 -13.79 10.10
N ARG A 179 3.58 -13.54 11.17
CA ARG A 179 4.12 -12.99 12.42
C ARG A 179 5.07 -13.96 13.10
N ARG A 180 4.74 -15.26 13.14
CA ARG A 180 5.62 -16.30 13.70
C ARG A 180 6.96 -16.32 12.96
N LEU A 181 6.93 -16.35 11.63
CA LEU A 181 8.14 -16.34 10.81
C LEU A 181 8.95 -15.05 10.99
N ALA A 182 8.30 -13.88 10.95
CA ALA A 182 8.96 -12.60 11.15
C ALA A 182 9.63 -12.48 12.52
N MET A 183 9.00 -12.98 13.59
CA MET A 183 9.59 -12.95 14.94
C MET A 183 10.80 -13.88 15.06
N ARG A 184 10.73 -15.09 14.50
CA ARG A 184 11.87 -16.02 14.46
C ARG A 184 13.03 -15.45 13.67
N PHE A 185 12.76 -14.90 12.48
CA PHE A 185 13.79 -14.28 11.64
C PHE A 185 14.48 -13.09 12.34
N ASN A 186 13.69 -12.21 12.97
CA ASN A 186 14.24 -11.11 13.77
C ASN A 186 15.09 -11.60 14.94
N GLY A 187 14.76 -12.75 15.53
CA GLY A 187 15.58 -13.41 16.55
C GLY A 187 16.93 -13.85 16.00
N ILE A 188 16.92 -14.53 14.84
CA ILE A 188 18.13 -15.01 14.15
C ILE A 188 19.05 -13.82 13.81
N LEU A 189 18.51 -12.77 13.19
CA LEU A 189 19.28 -11.57 12.81
C LEU A 189 19.93 -10.87 14.01
N ARG A 190 19.33 -10.94 15.20
CA ARG A 190 19.88 -10.32 16.42
C ARG A 190 20.78 -11.25 17.23
N GLY A 191 20.65 -12.56 17.03
CA GLY A 191 21.34 -13.58 17.81
C GLY A 191 22.80 -13.80 17.43
N ARG A 192 23.28 -13.19 16.34
CA ARG A 192 24.63 -13.36 15.76
C ARG A 192 25.03 -14.82 15.44
N LYS A 193 24.06 -15.73 15.39
CA LYS A 193 24.24 -17.15 15.04
C LYS A 193 23.34 -17.48 13.88
N ALA A 194 23.93 -17.90 12.76
CA ALA A 194 23.17 -18.21 11.56
C ALA A 194 22.67 -19.67 11.51
N ASP A 195 23.06 -20.53 12.46
CA ASP A 195 22.64 -21.94 12.51
C ASP A 195 21.12 -22.18 12.35
N PRO A 196 20.21 -21.33 12.91
CA PRO A 196 18.78 -21.55 12.74
C PRO A 196 18.21 -21.04 11.39
N LEU A 197 19.02 -20.39 10.55
CA LEU A 197 18.60 -19.75 9.30
C LEU A 197 18.12 -20.76 8.25
N PRO A 198 18.82 -21.88 7.95
CA PRO A 198 18.36 -22.85 6.96
C PRO A 198 17.00 -23.44 7.33
N ALA A 199 16.83 -23.87 8.58
CA ALA A 199 15.54 -24.40 9.07
C ALA A 199 14.42 -23.36 8.99
N TRP A 200 14.72 -22.07 9.22
CA TRP A 200 13.75 -21.00 9.03
C TRP A 200 13.37 -20.80 7.55
N ILE A 201 14.32 -20.95 6.62
CA ILE A 201 14.08 -20.84 5.18
C ILE A 201 13.17 -21.97 4.72
N ASP A 202 13.43 -23.21 5.15
CA ASP A 202 12.61 -24.38 4.80
C ASP A 202 11.17 -24.17 5.27
N ASP A 203 10.97 -23.82 6.55
CA ASP A 203 9.66 -23.49 7.12
C ASP A 203 8.94 -22.37 6.37
N ALA A 204 9.68 -21.41 5.82
CA ALA A 204 9.12 -20.28 5.06
C ALA A 204 8.73 -20.68 3.63
N ILE A 205 9.47 -21.59 3.01
CA ILE A 205 9.20 -22.14 1.67
C ILE A 205 7.98 -23.07 1.69
N GLU A 206 7.78 -23.82 2.78
CA GLU A 206 6.64 -24.72 2.95
C GLU A 206 5.31 -23.98 3.21
N THR A 207 5.33 -22.66 3.40
CA THR A 207 4.08 -21.90 3.55
C THR A 207 3.36 -21.66 2.23
N ASP A 208 2.03 -21.55 2.29
CA ASP A 208 1.22 -21.10 1.13
C ASP A 208 1.31 -19.59 0.85
N LEU A 209 2.17 -18.86 1.58
CA LEU A 209 2.30 -17.42 1.48
C LEU A 209 3.30 -17.04 0.38
N ALA A 210 2.83 -16.92 -0.87
CA ALA A 210 3.67 -16.64 -2.03
C ALA A 210 4.68 -15.48 -1.86
N PRO A 211 4.37 -14.35 -1.18
CA PRO A 211 5.37 -13.32 -0.89
C PRO A 211 6.52 -13.81 0.03
N ILE A 212 6.21 -14.63 1.04
CA ILE A 212 7.19 -15.21 1.97
C ILE A 212 8.03 -16.27 1.27
N VAL A 213 7.41 -17.16 0.49
CA VAL A 213 8.12 -18.18 -0.30
C VAL A 213 9.12 -17.53 -1.25
N ARG A 214 8.73 -16.47 -1.95
CA ARG A 214 9.65 -15.72 -2.84
C ARG A 214 10.80 -15.10 -2.05
N PHE A 215 10.50 -14.49 -0.90
CA PHE A 215 11.54 -13.90 -0.04
C PHE A 215 12.54 -14.96 0.45
N ALA A 216 12.05 -16.11 0.93
CA ALA A 216 12.88 -17.19 1.41
C ALA A 216 13.76 -17.78 0.29
N ARG A 217 13.22 -17.96 -0.91
CA ARG A 217 14.00 -18.41 -2.09
C ARG A 217 15.10 -17.43 -2.47
N THR A 218 14.85 -16.13 -2.40
CA THR A 218 15.88 -15.11 -2.64
C THR A 218 16.95 -15.16 -1.55
N LEU A 219 16.57 -15.22 -0.27
CA LEU A 219 17.51 -15.38 0.84
C LEU A 219 18.39 -16.62 0.68
N ASN A 220 17.81 -17.75 0.25
CA ASN A 220 18.53 -19.00 0.09
C ASN A 220 19.58 -18.94 -1.03
N ARG A 221 19.33 -18.17 -2.09
CA ARG A 221 20.32 -17.95 -3.16
C ARG A 221 21.54 -17.19 -2.66
N ASP A 222 21.32 -16.26 -1.73
CA ASP A 222 22.37 -15.40 -1.16
C ASP A 222 22.78 -15.86 0.25
N ILE A 223 22.65 -17.16 0.56
CA ILE A 223 22.75 -17.68 1.93
C ILE A 223 24.06 -17.30 2.62
N ASP A 224 25.20 -17.39 1.93
CA ASP A 224 26.51 -17.05 2.49
C ASP A 224 26.61 -15.58 2.85
N ALA A 225 26.07 -14.69 2.01
CA ALA A 225 26.03 -13.26 2.29
C ALA A 225 25.15 -12.95 3.51
N VAL A 226 24.02 -13.65 3.65
CA VAL A 226 23.11 -13.49 4.80
C VAL A 226 23.75 -14.03 6.09
N ARG A 227 24.43 -15.17 6.03
CA ARG A 227 25.19 -15.72 7.17
C ARG A 227 26.26 -14.75 7.64
N ASN A 228 27.05 -14.22 6.70
CA ASN A 228 28.07 -13.21 7.00
C ASN A 228 27.44 -11.96 7.62
N ALA A 229 26.29 -11.49 7.13
CA ALA A 229 25.59 -10.34 7.70
C ALA A 229 25.07 -10.57 9.13
N ILE A 230 24.88 -11.83 9.55
CA ILE A 230 24.47 -12.20 10.91
C ILE A 230 25.68 -12.35 11.83
N GLU A 231 26.71 -13.06 11.36
CA GLU A 231 27.86 -13.48 12.18
C GLU A 231 28.93 -12.38 12.30
N MET A 232 29.10 -11.55 11.26
CA MET A 232 30.13 -10.51 11.25
C MET A 232 29.67 -9.26 12.01
N GLU A 233 30.61 -8.60 12.68
CA GLU A 233 30.35 -7.34 13.40
C GLU A 233 30.22 -6.14 12.46
N TRP A 234 30.80 -6.24 11.26
CA TRP A 234 30.78 -5.22 10.22
C TRP A 234 29.70 -5.52 9.18
N SER A 235 28.83 -4.53 8.95
CA SER A 235 27.85 -4.57 7.86
C SER A 235 27.87 -3.28 7.07
N ASN A 236 27.71 -3.38 5.75
CA ASN A 236 27.51 -2.22 4.89
C ASN A 236 26.11 -1.59 5.03
N GLY A 237 25.25 -2.14 5.90
CA GLY A 237 23.86 -1.72 6.03
C GLY A 237 23.68 -0.24 6.44
N GLN A 238 24.57 0.30 7.28
CA GLN A 238 24.54 1.73 7.63
C GLN A 238 24.88 2.62 6.43
N ALA A 239 25.94 2.29 5.70
CA ALA A 239 26.36 3.03 4.52
C ALA A 239 25.29 2.97 3.42
N GLU A 240 24.78 1.78 3.12
CA GLU A 240 23.68 1.59 2.16
C GLU A 240 22.39 2.31 2.58
N GLY A 241 22.07 2.31 3.88
CA GLY A 241 20.94 3.03 4.44
C GLY A 241 21.04 4.54 4.20
N GLN A 242 22.21 5.15 4.47
CA GLN A 242 22.45 6.56 4.19
C GLN A 242 22.41 6.88 2.70
N ILE A 243 23.02 6.03 1.87
CA ILE A 243 22.99 6.16 0.40
C ILE A 243 21.54 6.12 -0.10
N ASN A 244 20.72 5.17 0.37
CA ASN A 244 19.33 5.05 -0.04
C ASN A 244 18.48 6.24 0.43
N ARG A 245 18.71 6.73 1.65
CA ARG A 245 18.08 7.97 2.14
C ARG A 245 18.44 9.16 1.27
N LEU A 246 19.73 9.33 0.93
CA LEU A 246 20.21 10.41 0.07
C LEU A 246 19.62 10.31 -1.35
N LYS A 247 19.58 9.11 -1.93
CA LYS A 247 18.93 8.85 -3.23
C LYS A 247 17.44 9.20 -3.20
N THR A 248 16.76 8.94 -2.08
CA THR A 248 15.33 9.23 -1.91
C THR A 248 15.06 10.73 -1.78
N LEU A 249 15.92 11.46 -1.06
CA LEU A 249 15.79 12.92 -0.89
C LEU A 249 16.09 13.71 -2.18
N LYS A 250 16.95 13.19 -3.05
CA LYS A 250 17.29 13.82 -4.34
C LYS A 250 16.26 13.55 -5.46
N ARG A 251 15.26 12.70 -5.21
CA ARG A 251 14.37 12.15 -6.24
C ARG A 251 13.07 12.94 -6.41
#